data_AF-A0A8B6D043-F1
#
_entry.id   AF-A0A8B6D043-F1
#
_cell.length_a   1.000
_cell.length_b   1.000
_cell.length_c   1.000
_cell.angle_alpha   90.00
_cell.angle_beta   90.00
_cell.angle_gamma   90.00
#
_symmetry.space_group_name_H-M   'P 1'
#
loop_
_entity.id
_entity.type
_entity.pdbx_description
1 polymer ?
#
loop_
_entity_poly.entity_id
_entity_poly.type
_entity_poly.pdbx_seq_one_letter_code
_entity_poly.pdbx_strand_id
1 'polypeptide(L)'
;MRNNPKQARELHARKTATNGCYLPADKNKRTRIEDLLWMAAPQYETSYKNPCFYETCKTNETRTKFRCLPYFHLLGVDKCGSTDLFLRLLEHPHILGNDGSLNKETMWWSWRRYGLWLSRYQHPRESFGDYLNYFDGAAANISSNNKLVTGDGTPMDFWDFTGWKNIKQNHRLNHPKILTPHLMHHMNPKVKLIIIVRDPTSRLYSDYMFLKLGQTRTSKGFHDAVHFSITYLKYCMKRRTLESCLYDRKHIAMYKVT
;
A
#
# COMPACT_ATOMS: atom_id res chain seq x y z
N MET A 1 -6.89 53.93 -29.35
CA MET A 1 -5.49 53.55 -29.06
C MET A 1 -5.00 54.36 -27.88
N ARG A 2 -4.21 53.73 -26.99
CA ARG A 2 -3.67 54.20 -25.69
C ARG A 2 -4.65 54.15 -24.51
N ASN A 3 -4.35 53.27 -23.55
CA ASN A 3 -3.69 53.68 -22.30
C ASN A 3 -3.23 52.44 -21.50
N ASN A 4 -1.95 52.47 -21.11
CA ASN A 4 -1.36 51.78 -19.95
C ASN A 4 -1.39 52.81 -18.78
N PRO A 5 -1.12 52.55 -17.48
CA PRO A 5 -0.84 51.31 -16.72
C PRO A 5 -1.62 51.22 -15.37
N LYS A 6 -1.42 50.12 -14.63
CA LYS A 6 -1.46 49.94 -13.16
C LYS A 6 -2.51 50.68 -12.28
N GLN A 7 -3.24 49.83 -11.54
CA GLN A 7 -3.84 50.01 -10.19
C GLN A 7 -5.24 50.62 -10.04
N ALA A 8 -6.18 49.75 -9.64
CA ALA A 8 -7.18 49.86 -8.55
C ALA A 8 -8.39 48.98 -8.90
N ARG A 9 -8.96 48.08 -8.09
CA ARG A 9 -8.86 47.70 -6.68
C ARG A 9 -9.52 46.32 -6.51
N GLU A 10 -9.20 45.66 -5.42
CA GLU A 10 -9.56 44.30 -5.00
C GLU A 10 -11.07 44.06 -4.78
N LEU A 11 -11.54 42.80 -4.97
CA LEU A 11 -12.32 42.09 -3.95
C LEU A 11 -12.29 40.55 -4.15
N HIS A 12 -11.58 39.90 -3.24
CA HIS A 12 -11.78 38.57 -2.63
C HIS A 12 -12.25 37.32 -3.41
N ALA A 13 -11.34 36.33 -3.36
CA ALA A 13 -11.52 34.96 -2.86
C ALA A 13 -12.13 33.89 -3.78
N ARG A 14 -11.28 32.95 -4.21
CA ARG A 14 -11.41 31.53 -3.81
C ARG A 14 -10.05 30.82 -3.82
N LYS A 15 -9.57 30.56 -2.60
CA LYS A 15 -8.44 29.69 -2.27
C LYS A 15 -8.71 28.27 -2.78
N THR A 16 -7.73 27.62 -3.41
CA THR A 16 -7.53 26.17 -3.30
C THR A 16 -6.03 25.86 -3.16
N ALA A 17 -5.53 26.04 -1.94
CA ALA A 17 -4.27 25.47 -1.51
C ALA A 17 -4.47 23.96 -1.32
N THR A 18 -3.69 23.13 -2.01
CA THR A 18 -3.52 21.73 -1.61
C THR A 18 -2.33 21.68 -0.68
N ASN A 19 -2.60 21.50 0.61
CA ASN A 19 -1.62 21.29 1.66
C ASN A 19 -0.93 19.93 1.46
N GLY A 20 0.40 19.88 1.53
CA GLY A 20 1.15 18.63 1.48
C GLY A 20 2.60 18.80 1.91
N CYS A 21 2.99 18.01 2.90
CA CYS A 21 4.35 17.77 3.35
C CYS A 21 4.84 16.46 2.66
N TYR A 22 6.13 16.39 2.33
CA TYR A 22 6.81 15.54 1.32
C TYR A 22 6.71 16.07 -0.12
N LEU A 23 7.85 15.92 -0.81
CA LEU A 23 8.38 16.64 -1.99
C LEU A 23 7.46 16.80 -3.22
N PRO A 24 7.77 17.81 -4.06
CA PRO A 24 6.96 19.01 -4.22
C PRO A 24 5.53 18.72 -4.69
N ALA A 25 4.61 19.58 -4.25
CA ALA A 25 3.25 19.73 -4.74
C ALA A 25 3.21 20.18 -6.21
N ASP A 26 3.73 19.34 -7.11
CA ASP A 26 3.37 19.45 -8.51
C ASP A 26 1.95 18.89 -8.63
N LYS A 27 0.95 19.78 -8.64
CA LYS A 27 -0.46 19.42 -8.78
C LYS A 27 -0.72 18.62 -10.08
N ASN A 28 0.18 18.67 -11.07
CA ASN A 28 0.13 17.84 -12.28
C ASN A 28 0.65 16.40 -12.09
N LYS A 29 1.24 16.06 -10.93
CA LYS A 29 1.82 14.73 -10.62
C LYS A 29 0.96 13.81 -9.77
N ARG A 30 -0.24 14.21 -9.30
CA ARG A 30 -1.18 13.30 -8.63
C ARG A 30 -1.59 12.09 -9.50
N THR A 31 -1.25 12.10 -10.78
CA THR A 31 -1.43 10.99 -11.71
C THR A 31 -0.23 10.04 -11.81
N ARG A 32 0.99 10.41 -11.35
CA ARG A 32 2.20 9.60 -11.57
C ARG A 32 2.60 8.83 -10.31
N ILE A 33 2.97 7.57 -10.49
CA ILE A 33 3.46 6.70 -9.42
C ILE A 33 4.88 7.15 -9.05
N GLU A 34 5.07 7.48 -7.78
CA GLU A 34 6.35 7.93 -7.25
C GLU A 34 7.40 6.82 -7.31
N ASP A 35 8.65 7.23 -7.49
CA ASP A 35 9.80 6.34 -7.48
C ASP A 35 10.45 6.34 -6.09
N LEU A 36 9.99 5.44 -5.23
CA LEU A 36 10.46 5.37 -3.85
C LEU A 36 11.96 5.10 -3.74
N LEU A 37 12.55 4.31 -4.65
CA LEU A 37 13.99 4.06 -4.62
C LEU A 37 14.81 5.30 -5.00
N TRP A 38 14.19 6.28 -5.66
CA TRP A 38 14.79 7.58 -5.93
C TRP A 38 14.55 8.60 -4.82
N MET A 39 13.61 8.33 -3.91
CA MET A 39 13.36 9.17 -2.74
C MET A 39 14.39 8.84 -1.66
N ALA A 40 14.98 9.87 -1.07
CA ALA A 40 15.84 9.69 0.09
C ALA A 40 15.00 9.19 1.27
N ALA A 41 15.43 8.10 1.90
CA ALA A 41 14.82 7.67 3.15
C ALA A 41 14.94 8.82 4.18
N PRO A 42 13.85 9.13 4.92
CA PRO A 42 13.92 10.13 5.98
C PRO A 42 15.00 9.82 7.01
N GLN A 43 15.59 10.85 7.59
CA GLN A 43 16.45 10.71 8.76
C GLN A 43 15.57 10.46 9.99
N TYR A 44 15.58 9.22 10.47
CA TYR A 44 14.74 8.82 11.60
C TYR A 44 15.34 9.24 12.94
N GLU A 45 14.46 9.73 13.82
CA GLU A 45 14.75 10.00 15.21
C GLU A 45 15.02 8.70 15.98
N THR A 46 16.07 8.67 16.79
CA THR A 46 16.48 7.46 17.52
C THR A 46 15.75 7.29 18.86
N SER A 47 15.08 8.33 19.34
CA SER A 47 14.37 8.34 20.62
C SER A 47 13.01 7.65 20.58
N TYR A 48 12.51 7.30 19.39
CA TYR A 48 11.23 6.64 19.17
C TYR A 48 11.43 5.22 18.65
N LYS A 49 10.50 4.33 19.02
CA LYS A 49 10.49 2.96 18.47
C LYS A 49 10.09 2.94 17.00
N ASN A 50 9.04 3.69 16.64
CA ASN A 50 8.65 3.90 15.26
C ASN A 50 9.72 4.69 14.51
N PRO A 51 9.91 4.42 13.20
CA PRO A 51 10.71 5.30 12.34
C PRO A 51 9.98 6.64 12.16
N CYS A 52 10.22 7.56 13.09
CA CYS A 52 9.63 8.89 13.10
C CYS A 52 10.63 9.94 12.63
N PHE A 53 10.15 11.01 12.01
CA PHE A 53 10.97 12.09 11.48
C PHE A 53 10.18 13.39 11.40
N TYR A 54 10.90 14.51 11.36
CA TYR A 54 10.32 15.82 11.11
C TYR A 54 10.33 16.14 9.63
N GLU A 55 9.20 16.59 9.15
CA GLU A 55 8.97 16.88 7.75
C GLU A 55 8.70 18.37 7.56
N THR A 56 9.53 19.04 6.77
CA THR A 56 9.34 20.45 6.45
C THR A 56 8.35 20.61 5.29
N CYS A 57 7.19 21.17 5.61
CA CYS A 57 6.13 21.52 4.69
C CYS A 57 6.32 22.95 4.20
N LYS A 58 6.66 23.13 2.93
CA LYS A 58 6.70 24.46 2.30
C LYS A 58 5.31 24.79 1.74
N THR A 59 4.46 25.39 2.58
CA THR A 59 3.24 26.06 2.12
C THR A 59 3.50 27.57 2.04
N ASN A 60 2.46 28.42 2.04
CA ASN A 60 2.63 29.87 2.16
C ASN A 60 3.46 30.27 3.40
N GLU A 61 3.52 29.39 4.40
CA GLU A 61 4.43 29.42 5.54
C GLU A 61 5.18 28.09 5.63
N THR A 62 6.43 28.13 6.08
CA THR A 62 7.21 26.92 6.42
C THR A 62 6.66 26.34 7.72
N ARG A 63 6.14 25.11 7.66
CA ARG A 63 5.66 24.37 8.84
C ARG A 63 6.41 23.06 8.96
N THR A 64 6.62 22.60 10.18
CA THR A 64 7.22 21.29 10.43
C THR A 64 6.15 20.35 10.96
N LYS A 65 6.07 19.15 10.39
CA LYS A 65 5.13 18.10 10.80
C LYS A 65 5.90 16.89 11.30
N PHE A 66 5.53 16.36 12.46
CA PHE A 66 6.07 15.09 12.97
C PHE A 66 5.33 13.93 12.30
N ARG A 67 6.07 13.05 11.62
CA ARG A 67 5.52 11.87 10.91
C ARG A 67 6.16 10.61 11.47
N CYS A 68 5.45 9.50 11.38
CA CYS A 68 5.97 8.18 11.71
C CYS A 68 5.57 7.16 10.65
N LEU A 69 6.49 6.26 10.31
CA LEU A 69 6.17 5.02 9.61
C LEU A 69 5.73 3.94 10.61
N PRO A 70 5.08 2.86 10.15
CA PRO A 70 4.74 1.74 11.01
C PRO A 70 6.01 1.07 11.57
N TYR A 71 5.93 0.66 12.83
CA TYR A 71 6.96 -0.09 13.54
C TYR A 71 7.04 -1.54 13.06
N PHE A 72 5.87 -2.10 12.70
CA PHE A 72 5.73 -3.45 12.19
C PHE A 72 4.69 -3.51 11.07
N HIS A 73 4.81 -4.50 10.21
CA HIS A 73 3.78 -4.90 9.27
C HIS A 73 3.25 -6.29 9.64
N LEU A 74 1.93 -6.44 9.74
CA LEU A 74 1.27 -7.74 9.73
C LEU A 74 0.83 -8.02 8.29
N LEU A 75 1.72 -8.65 7.53
CA LEU A 75 1.59 -8.83 6.09
C LEU A 75 0.61 -9.92 5.67
N GLY A 76 -0.09 -10.57 6.61
CA GLY A 76 -1.08 -11.60 6.29
C GLY A 76 -0.57 -12.99 6.66
N VAL A 77 -0.96 -14.05 5.97
CA VAL A 77 -1.67 -14.06 4.67
C VAL A 77 -3.18 -13.89 4.85
N ASP A 78 -3.89 -13.44 3.81
CA ASP A 78 -5.36 -13.40 3.80
C ASP A 78 -5.97 -14.73 4.25
N LYS A 79 -7.08 -14.61 4.99
CA LYS A 79 -7.86 -15.73 5.53
C LYS A 79 -7.15 -16.58 6.57
N CYS A 80 -6.01 -16.12 7.09
CA CYS A 80 -5.28 -16.74 8.21
C CYS A 80 -5.64 -16.14 9.59
N GLY A 81 -6.59 -15.20 9.67
CA GLY A 81 -6.96 -14.56 10.95
C GLY A 81 -6.15 -13.30 11.29
N SER A 82 -5.56 -12.63 10.29
CA SER A 82 -4.78 -11.39 10.50
C SER A 82 -5.58 -10.27 11.20
N THR A 83 -6.87 -10.12 10.91
CA THR A 83 -7.72 -9.13 11.61
C THR A 83 -7.88 -9.45 13.08
N ASP A 84 -8.17 -10.70 13.41
CA ASP A 84 -8.33 -11.17 14.78
C ASP A 84 -7.02 -11.04 15.58
N LEU A 85 -5.88 -11.42 14.97
CA LEU A 85 -4.56 -11.18 15.56
C LEU A 85 -4.29 -9.68 15.78
N PHE A 86 -4.56 -8.83 14.79
CA PHE A 86 -4.29 -7.39 14.92
C PHE A 86 -5.16 -6.74 16.00
N LEU A 87 -6.45 -7.10 16.10
CA LEU A 87 -7.31 -6.60 17.16
C LEU A 87 -6.80 -6.99 18.55
N ARG A 88 -6.28 -8.21 18.73
CA ARG A 88 -5.62 -8.59 20.00
C ARG A 88 -4.32 -7.84 20.26
N LEU A 89 -3.55 -7.50 19.22
CA LEU A 89 -2.37 -6.64 19.39
C LEU A 89 -2.77 -5.26 19.91
N LEU A 90 -3.91 -4.71 19.46
CA LEU A 90 -4.42 -3.42 19.93
C LEU A 90 -4.85 -3.42 21.41
N GLU A 91 -5.06 -4.59 22.02
CA GLU A 91 -5.32 -4.68 23.46
C GLU A 91 -4.05 -4.40 24.30
N HIS A 92 -2.86 -4.46 23.69
CA HIS A 92 -1.63 -4.12 24.38
C HIS A 92 -1.50 -2.59 24.55
N PRO A 93 -1.22 -2.06 25.76
CA PRO A 93 -1.31 -0.63 26.06
C PRO A 93 -0.30 0.26 25.31
N HIS A 94 0.69 -0.34 24.66
CA HIS A 94 1.66 0.35 23.83
C HIS A 94 1.40 0.26 22.32
N ILE A 95 0.32 -0.36 21.86
CA ILE A 95 0.04 -0.51 20.43
C ILE A 95 -1.17 0.34 20.05
N LEU A 96 -1.00 1.14 19.01
CA LEU A 96 -2.01 2.02 18.45
C LEU A 96 -2.47 1.50 17.08
N GLY A 97 -3.77 1.62 16.82
CA GLY A 97 -4.30 1.50 15.47
C GLY A 97 -3.77 2.60 14.56
N ASN A 98 -3.83 2.36 13.25
CA ASN A 98 -3.65 3.41 12.24
C ASN A 98 -5.03 3.90 11.75
N ASP A 99 -5.06 4.95 10.95
CA ASP A 99 -6.29 5.57 10.44
C ASP A 99 -6.82 4.87 9.16
N GLY A 100 -6.32 3.66 8.89
CA GLY A 100 -6.75 2.80 7.77
C GLY A 100 -8.02 2.02 8.07
N SER A 101 -8.38 1.11 7.17
CA SER A 101 -9.55 0.24 7.36
C SER A 101 -9.35 -0.71 8.55
N LEU A 102 -10.39 -0.88 9.36
CA LEU A 102 -10.34 -1.68 10.61
C LEU A 102 -9.21 -1.25 11.56
N ASN A 103 -8.81 0.02 11.49
CA ASN A 103 -7.68 0.59 12.23
C ASN A 103 -6.33 -0.09 11.96
N LYS A 104 -6.17 -0.76 10.81
CA LYS A 104 -4.94 -1.49 10.46
C LYS A 104 -4.56 -1.47 8.98
N GLU A 105 -5.50 -1.54 8.04
CA GLU A 105 -5.19 -1.79 6.63
C GLU A 105 -5.15 -0.49 5.82
N THR A 106 -3.96 -0.17 5.29
CA THR A 106 -3.79 0.96 4.37
C THR A 106 -4.06 0.53 2.92
N MET A 107 -3.76 -0.73 2.56
CA MET A 107 -3.77 -1.25 1.18
C MET A 107 -2.87 -0.46 0.23
N TRP A 108 -1.94 0.36 0.75
CA TRP A 108 -1.23 1.32 -0.07
C TRP A 108 -0.18 0.66 -0.96
N TRP A 109 0.65 -0.21 -0.38
CA TRP A 109 1.81 -0.81 -1.03
C TRP A 109 1.44 -1.71 -2.21
N SER A 110 0.48 -2.62 -2.01
CA SER A 110 -0.01 -3.55 -3.04
C SER A 110 -0.96 -2.88 -4.04
N TRP A 111 -1.84 -1.97 -3.58
CA TRP A 111 -2.97 -1.50 -4.39
C TRP A 111 -3.05 0.01 -4.60
N ARG A 112 -3.32 0.80 -3.55
CA ARG A 112 -3.76 2.19 -3.70
C ARG A 112 -2.72 3.09 -4.36
N ARG A 113 -1.43 2.82 -4.14
CA ARG A 113 -0.34 3.48 -4.86
C ARG A 113 -0.45 3.37 -6.38
N TYR A 114 -0.93 2.23 -6.86
CA TYR A 114 -1.02 1.91 -8.29
C TYR A 114 -2.42 2.21 -8.88
N GLY A 115 -3.37 2.64 -8.05
CA GLY A 115 -4.77 2.85 -8.44
C GLY A 115 -5.54 1.54 -8.64
N LEU A 116 -5.11 0.48 -7.95
CA LEU A 116 -5.75 -0.83 -7.98
C LEU A 116 -6.75 -0.95 -6.82
N TRP A 117 -7.74 -1.82 -7.00
CA TRP A 117 -8.68 -2.25 -5.98
C TRP A 117 -9.21 -3.64 -6.32
N LEU A 118 -9.66 -4.39 -5.31
CA LEU A 118 -10.14 -5.78 -5.43
C LEU A 118 -11.12 -5.98 -6.61
N SER A 119 -12.06 -5.04 -6.80
CA SER A 119 -13.11 -5.12 -7.83
C SER A 119 -12.98 -4.09 -8.96
N ARG A 120 -12.07 -3.11 -8.88
CA ARG A 120 -11.99 -1.97 -9.82
C ARG A 120 -10.55 -1.58 -10.11
N TYR A 121 -10.20 -1.44 -11.40
CA TYR A 121 -8.86 -1.02 -11.86
C TYR A 121 -8.72 0.50 -12.04
N GLN A 122 -9.54 1.29 -11.34
CA GLN A 122 -9.62 2.75 -11.50
C GLN A 122 -9.77 3.47 -10.15
N HIS A 123 -9.16 2.95 -9.09
CA HIS A 123 -9.12 3.68 -7.81
C HIS A 123 -8.20 4.90 -7.95
N PRO A 124 -8.51 6.05 -7.33
CA PRO A 124 -7.58 7.15 -7.23
C PRO A 124 -6.23 6.67 -6.69
N ARG A 125 -5.14 7.10 -7.33
CA ARG A 125 -3.78 6.81 -6.88
C ARG A 125 -3.48 7.60 -5.63
N GLU A 126 -2.82 6.95 -4.67
CA GLU A 126 -2.33 7.57 -3.45
C GLU A 126 -0.80 7.75 -3.51
N SER A 127 -0.33 8.93 -3.11
CA SER A 127 1.09 9.24 -2.95
C SER A 127 1.66 8.62 -1.66
N PHE A 128 2.97 8.67 -1.49
CA PHE A 128 3.62 8.30 -0.23
C PHE A 128 3.23 9.26 0.91
N GLY A 129 2.97 10.53 0.59
CA GLY A 129 2.40 11.47 1.56
C GLY A 129 1.02 11.03 2.05
N ASP A 130 0.18 10.48 1.16
CA ASP A 130 -1.11 9.91 1.52
C ASP A 130 -0.96 8.65 2.39
N TYR A 131 0.04 7.81 2.09
CA TYR A 131 0.39 6.69 2.95
C TYR A 131 0.76 7.11 4.38
N LEU A 132 1.61 8.14 4.50
CA LEU A 132 2.01 8.68 5.79
C LEU A 132 0.82 9.28 6.56
N ASN A 133 -0.22 9.77 5.87
CA ASN A 133 -1.41 10.33 6.53
C ASN A 133 -2.18 9.28 7.34
N TYR A 134 -2.12 7.98 6.98
CA TYR A 134 -2.74 6.92 7.78
C TYR A 134 -2.14 6.78 9.18
N PHE A 135 -0.96 7.35 9.42
CA PHE A 135 -0.27 7.25 10.71
C PHE A 135 -0.23 8.57 11.47
N ASP A 136 -0.88 9.63 10.97
CA ASP A 136 -0.83 10.96 11.60
C ASP A 136 -1.47 10.93 13.00
N GLY A 137 -2.61 10.26 13.16
CA GLY A 137 -3.26 10.10 14.48
C GLY A 137 -2.36 9.37 15.48
N ALA A 138 -1.73 8.28 15.05
CA ALA A 138 -0.76 7.55 15.86
C ALA A 138 0.49 8.38 16.16
N ALA A 139 1.02 9.11 15.18
CA ALA A 139 2.22 9.94 15.31
C ALA A 139 2.05 11.04 16.37
N ALA A 140 0.86 11.67 16.45
CA ALA A 140 0.56 12.68 17.48
C ALA A 140 0.58 12.10 18.90
N ASN A 141 0.17 10.84 19.08
CA ASN A 141 0.25 10.14 20.35
C ASN A 141 1.70 9.72 20.66
N ILE A 142 2.42 9.22 19.67
CA ILE A 142 3.82 8.78 19.77
C ILE A 142 4.74 9.96 20.14
N SER A 143 4.52 11.17 19.59
CA SER A 143 5.31 12.35 19.96
C SER A 143 5.21 12.70 21.44
N SER A 144 4.11 12.33 22.09
CA SER A 144 3.87 12.56 23.51
C SER A 144 4.36 11.40 24.38
N ASN A 145 4.43 10.18 23.82
CA ASN A 145 4.92 8.99 24.51
C ASN A 145 5.66 8.06 23.53
N ASN A 146 6.99 8.10 23.59
CA ASN A 146 7.87 7.37 22.69
C ASN A 146 7.86 5.84 22.86
N LYS A 147 7.16 5.30 23.88
CA LYS A 147 6.99 3.86 24.08
C LYS A 147 5.90 3.27 23.21
N LEU A 148 4.95 4.10 22.75
CA LEU A 148 3.83 3.72 21.89
C LEU A 148 4.35 3.34 20.49
N VAL A 149 3.65 2.40 19.86
CA VAL A 149 3.92 1.98 18.49
C VAL A 149 2.66 1.80 17.68
N THR A 150 2.75 1.99 16.36
CA THR A 150 1.69 1.64 15.40
C THR A 150 2.22 0.70 14.32
N GLY A 151 1.34 -0.02 13.64
CA GLY A 151 1.67 -0.97 12.58
C GLY A 151 0.74 -0.90 11.39
N ASP A 152 1.13 -1.53 10.28
CA ASP A 152 0.29 -1.70 9.08
C ASP A 152 -0.09 -3.16 8.95
N GLY A 153 -1.39 -3.45 8.99
CA GLY A 153 -1.95 -4.80 9.01
C GLY A 153 -2.48 -5.27 7.66
N THR A 154 -1.97 -4.76 6.54
CA THR A 154 -2.46 -5.09 5.18
C THR A 154 -1.97 -6.48 4.70
N PRO A 155 -2.85 -7.49 4.59
CA PRO A 155 -2.43 -8.86 4.22
C PRO A 155 -2.04 -9.03 2.74
N MET A 156 -2.56 -8.15 1.89
CA MET A 156 -2.29 -8.18 0.44
C MET A 156 -0.83 -7.88 0.11
N ASP A 157 -0.15 -7.15 0.98
CA ASP A 157 1.24 -6.72 0.77
C ASP A 157 2.23 -7.90 0.76
N PHE A 158 1.84 -9.07 1.29
CA PHE A 158 2.63 -10.30 1.22
C PHE A 158 2.68 -10.93 -0.17
N TRP A 159 1.58 -10.88 -0.94
CA TRP A 159 1.45 -11.70 -2.14
C TRP A 159 1.00 -10.96 -3.39
N ASP A 160 0.27 -9.85 -3.27
CA ASP A 160 -0.23 -9.12 -4.43
C ASP A 160 0.81 -8.11 -4.91
N PHE A 161 1.68 -8.59 -5.80
CA PHE A 161 2.68 -7.78 -6.48
C PHE A 161 2.20 -7.28 -7.82
N THR A 162 0.90 -7.23 -8.07
CA THR A 162 0.45 -7.07 -9.43
C THR A 162 0.66 -5.66 -10.00
N GLY A 163 0.94 -4.70 -9.12
CA GLY A 163 1.43 -3.39 -9.50
C GLY A 163 2.87 -3.34 -10.02
N TRP A 164 3.63 -4.45 -10.02
CA TRP A 164 5.08 -4.45 -10.26
C TRP A 164 5.53 -3.74 -11.54
N LYS A 165 4.74 -3.81 -12.62
CA LYS A 165 5.05 -3.13 -13.90
C LYS A 165 5.06 -1.60 -13.80
N ASN A 166 4.40 -1.06 -12.77
CA ASN A 166 4.36 0.37 -12.50
C ASN A 166 5.57 0.87 -11.68
N ILE A 167 6.44 -0.04 -11.22
CA ILE A 167 7.71 0.32 -10.59
C ILE A 167 8.69 0.67 -11.71
N LYS A 168 9.29 1.87 -11.67
CA LYS A 168 10.11 2.39 -12.77
C LYS A 168 11.29 1.47 -13.12
N GLN A 169 11.90 0.87 -12.12
CA GLN A 169 13.03 -0.06 -12.26
C GLN A 169 12.65 -1.37 -12.96
N ASN A 170 11.36 -1.65 -13.12
CA ASN A 170 10.84 -2.80 -13.85
C ASN A 170 10.39 -2.46 -15.28
N HIS A 171 10.50 -1.20 -15.71
CA HIS A 171 10.06 -0.80 -17.04
C HIS A 171 10.76 -1.63 -18.12
N ARG A 172 9.96 -2.12 -19.09
CA ARG A 172 10.40 -2.98 -20.21
C ARG A 172 10.92 -4.36 -19.81
N LEU A 173 10.80 -4.77 -18.55
CA LEU A 173 11.12 -6.13 -18.13
C LEU A 173 9.92 -7.06 -18.30
N ASN A 174 10.22 -8.34 -18.56
CA ASN A 174 9.22 -9.41 -18.69
C ASN A 174 8.95 -10.13 -17.36
N HIS A 175 9.73 -9.83 -16.32
CA HIS A 175 9.61 -10.33 -14.94
C HIS A 175 10.05 -9.22 -13.97
N PRO A 176 9.56 -9.21 -12.72
CA PRO A 176 9.90 -8.16 -11.77
C PRO A 176 11.32 -8.30 -11.22
N LYS A 177 12.12 -7.25 -11.34
CA LYS A 177 13.41 -7.13 -10.62
C LYS A 177 13.22 -6.53 -9.23
N ILE A 178 12.27 -5.59 -9.11
CA ILE A 178 11.91 -4.90 -7.88
C ILE A 178 10.47 -5.23 -7.51
N LEU A 179 10.22 -5.44 -6.22
CA LEU A 179 8.91 -5.78 -5.66
C LEU A 179 8.66 -4.94 -4.40
N THR A 180 7.43 -4.97 -3.91
CA THR A 180 7.02 -4.29 -2.68
C THR A 180 8.01 -4.45 -1.51
N PRO A 181 8.54 -5.64 -1.19
CA PRO A 181 9.50 -5.80 -0.08
C PRO A 181 10.78 -4.98 -0.25
N HIS A 182 11.29 -4.83 -1.48
CA HIS A 182 12.46 -3.99 -1.76
C HIS A 182 12.18 -2.52 -1.46
N LEU A 183 10.98 -2.06 -1.80
CA LEU A 183 10.55 -0.69 -1.58
C LEU A 183 10.30 -0.40 -0.09
N MET A 184 9.70 -1.36 0.63
CA MET A 184 9.52 -1.29 2.08
C MET A 184 10.87 -1.24 2.80
N HIS A 185 11.83 -2.10 2.42
CA HIS A 185 13.16 -2.12 3.01
C HIS A 185 13.92 -0.82 2.76
N HIS A 186 13.84 -0.25 1.57
CA HIS A 186 14.47 1.04 1.26
C HIS A 186 13.94 2.17 2.17
N MET A 187 12.62 2.25 2.37
CA MET A 187 12.03 3.28 3.21
C MET A 187 12.27 2.99 4.70
N ASN A 188 12.14 1.75 5.15
CA ASN A 188 12.33 1.36 6.55
C ASN A 188 13.22 0.09 6.64
N PRO A 189 14.55 0.25 6.69
CA PRO A 189 15.47 -0.88 6.71
C PRO A 189 15.36 -1.78 7.95
N LYS A 190 14.81 -1.26 9.05
CA LYS A 190 14.66 -1.95 10.35
C LYS A 190 13.22 -2.41 10.61
N VAL A 191 12.39 -2.47 9.56
CA VAL A 191 10.98 -2.87 9.66
C VAL A 191 10.85 -4.28 10.25
N LYS A 192 9.85 -4.46 11.13
CA LYS A 192 9.48 -5.78 11.65
C LYS A 192 8.35 -6.35 10.83
N LEU A 193 8.49 -7.60 10.38
CA LEU A 193 7.48 -8.27 9.57
C LEU A 193 6.89 -9.43 10.35
N ILE A 194 5.56 -9.46 10.46
CA ILE A 194 4.79 -10.53 11.10
C ILE A 194 3.97 -11.21 10.01
N ILE A 195 4.05 -12.54 9.97
CA ILE A 195 3.28 -13.37 9.06
C ILE A 195 2.55 -14.42 9.90
N ILE A 196 1.24 -14.53 9.68
CA ILE A 196 0.37 -15.60 10.18
C ILE A 196 -0.02 -16.50 9.00
N VAL A 197 0.23 -17.79 9.16
CA VAL A 197 -0.06 -18.81 8.15
C VAL A 197 -1.13 -19.77 8.65
N ARG A 198 -1.83 -20.40 7.71
CA ARG A 198 -2.83 -21.44 7.93
C ARG A 198 -2.56 -22.56 6.93
N ASP A 199 -3.07 -23.76 7.20
CA ASP A 199 -3.17 -24.84 6.20
C ASP A 199 -3.59 -24.28 4.82
N PRO A 200 -2.78 -24.50 3.77
CA PRO A 200 -2.97 -23.83 2.48
C PRO A 200 -4.29 -24.19 1.82
N THR A 201 -4.77 -25.44 1.97
CA THR A 201 -6.05 -25.90 1.41
C THR A 201 -7.22 -25.18 2.06
N SER A 202 -7.23 -25.15 3.40
CA SER A 202 -8.27 -24.47 4.19
C SER A 202 -8.26 -22.95 3.97
N ARG A 203 -7.07 -22.36 3.87
CA ARG A 203 -6.89 -20.94 3.55
C ARG A 203 -7.48 -20.63 2.18
N LEU A 204 -7.13 -21.41 1.15
CA LEU A 204 -7.63 -21.24 -0.22
C LEU A 204 -9.15 -21.44 -0.31
N TYR A 205 -9.70 -22.42 0.41
CA TYR A 205 -11.14 -22.64 0.47
C TYR A 205 -11.87 -21.45 1.12
N SER A 206 -11.33 -20.89 2.20
CA SER A 206 -11.89 -19.69 2.84
C SER A 206 -11.89 -18.48 1.90
N ASP A 207 -10.85 -18.35 1.09
CA ASP A 207 -10.68 -17.29 0.08
C ASP A 207 -11.70 -17.44 -1.06
N TYR A 208 -11.85 -18.66 -1.57
CA TYR A 208 -12.86 -19.03 -2.56
C TYR A 208 -14.28 -18.67 -2.09
N MET A 209 -14.63 -18.99 -0.84
CA MET A 209 -15.94 -18.65 -0.27
C MET A 209 -16.12 -17.13 -0.10
N PHE A 210 -15.04 -16.40 0.19
CA PHE A 210 -15.06 -14.95 0.40
C PHE A 210 -15.25 -14.15 -0.89
N LEU A 211 -14.48 -14.45 -1.95
CA LEU A 211 -14.37 -13.59 -3.14
C LEU A 211 -15.60 -13.58 -4.06
N LYS A 212 -16.57 -14.50 -3.89
CA LYS A 212 -17.82 -14.56 -4.66
C LYS A 212 -17.61 -14.41 -6.20
N LEU A 213 -16.59 -15.07 -6.75
CA LEU A 213 -16.14 -14.92 -8.15
C LEU A 213 -17.08 -15.58 -9.18
N GLY A 214 -18.39 -15.31 -9.15
CA GLY A 214 -19.36 -15.81 -10.13
C GLY A 214 -19.65 -17.32 -10.09
N GLN A 215 -18.87 -18.10 -9.34
CA GLN A 215 -19.05 -19.54 -9.19
C GLN A 215 -20.02 -19.90 -8.04
N THR A 216 -20.73 -21.01 -8.20
CA THR A 216 -21.53 -21.62 -7.14
C THR A 216 -20.61 -22.09 -6.01
N ARG A 217 -20.81 -21.54 -4.81
CA ARG A 217 -20.07 -21.85 -3.57
C ARG A 217 -20.23 -23.32 -3.15
N THR A 218 -19.55 -24.20 -3.86
CA THR A 218 -19.67 -25.65 -3.71
C THR A 218 -18.28 -26.27 -3.63
N SER A 219 -18.17 -27.40 -2.94
CA SER A 219 -16.92 -28.16 -2.89
C SER A 219 -16.47 -28.61 -4.28
N LYS A 220 -17.41 -28.90 -5.19
CA LYS A 220 -17.10 -29.20 -6.59
C LYS A 220 -16.52 -27.99 -7.32
N GLY A 221 -17.15 -26.81 -7.21
CA GLY A 221 -16.64 -25.59 -7.84
C GLY A 221 -15.24 -25.22 -7.33
N PHE A 222 -14.99 -25.37 -6.04
CA PHE A 222 -13.66 -25.22 -5.46
C PHE A 222 -12.65 -26.20 -6.08
N HIS A 223 -12.98 -27.50 -6.13
CA HIS A 223 -12.12 -28.52 -6.72
C HIS A 223 -11.78 -28.23 -8.18
N ASP A 224 -12.80 -27.90 -8.99
CA ASP A 224 -12.63 -27.60 -10.41
C ASP A 224 -11.73 -26.37 -10.61
N ALA A 225 -11.92 -25.32 -9.80
CA ALA A 225 -11.09 -24.11 -9.85
C ALA A 225 -9.63 -24.39 -9.50
N VAL A 226 -9.36 -25.22 -8.49
CA VAL A 226 -8.01 -25.63 -8.07
C VAL A 226 -7.35 -26.50 -9.14
N HIS A 227 -8.06 -27.51 -9.65
CA HIS A 227 -7.56 -28.39 -10.71
C HIS A 227 -7.20 -27.58 -11.96
N PHE A 228 -8.05 -26.60 -12.31
CA PHE A 228 -7.78 -25.66 -13.38
C PHE A 228 -6.52 -24.82 -13.11
N SER A 229 -6.37 -24.19 -11.94
CA SER A 229 -5.16 -23.39 -11.61
C SER A 229 -3.88 -24.19 -11.77
N ILE A 230 -3.86 -25.41 -11.23
CA ILE A 230 -2.67 -26.27 -11.21
C ILE A 230 -2.33 -26.74 -12.62
N THR A 231 -3.33 -27.19 -13.37
CA THR A 231 -3.15 -27.62 -14.78
C THR A 231 -2.62 -26.48 -15.62
N TYR A 232 -3.16 -25.28 -15.41
CA TYR A 232 -2.74 -24.08 -16.09
C TYR A 232 -1.28 -23.72 -15.77
N LEU A 233 -0.90 -23.70 -14.49
CA LEU A 233 0.49 -23.42 -14.09
C LEU A 233 1.46 -24.43 -14.70
N LYS A 234 1.12 -25.73 -14.65
CA LYS A 234 1.91 -26.80 -15.28
C LYS A 234 2.08 -26.57 -16.78
N TYR A 235 1.02 -26.16 -17.48
CA TYR A 235 1.08 -25.87 -18.91
C TYR A 235 1.99 -24.67 -19.21
N CYS A 236 1.88 -23.59 -18.44
CA CYS A 236 2.76 -22.41 -18.61
C CYS A 236 4.24 -22.78 -18.38
N MET A 237 4.53 -23.57 -17.34
CA MET A 237 5.88 -24.00 -17.00
C MET A 237 6.54 -24.93 -18.04
N LYS A 238 5.77 -25.49 -19.00
CA LYS A 238 6.35 -26.24 -20.13
C LYS A 238 7.10 -25.33 -21.11
N ARG A 239 6.81 -24.03 -21.13
CA ARG A 239 7.35 -23.07 -22.12
C ARG A 239 8.09 -21.89 -21.51
N ARG A 240 7.90 -21.64 -20.21
CA ARG A 240 8.38 -20.45 -19.51
C ARG A 240 8.86 -20.82 -18.11
N THR A 241 9.63 -19.92 -17.49
CA THR A 241 10.04 -20.08 -16.10
C THR A 241 8.85 -19.93 -15.14
N LEU A 242 8.96 -20.54 -13.97
CA LEU A 242 7.95 -20.41 -12.90
C LEU A 242 7.63 -18.94 -12.60
N GLU A 243 8.66 -18.12 -12.41
CA GLU A 243 8.52 -16.69 -12.16
C GLU A 243 7.71 -15.98 -13.25
N SER A 244 8.04 -16.26 -14.52
CA SER A 244 7.33 -15.68 -15.66
C SER A 244 5.84 -16.07 -15.68
N CYS A 245 5.50 -17.28 -15.20
CA CYS A 245 4.13 -17.76 -15.09
C CYS A 245 3.37 -17.11 -13.91
N LEU A 246 4.03 -16.92 -12.76
CA LEU A 246 3.41 -16.33 -11.57
C LEU A 246 3.11 -14.83 -11.74
N TYR A 247 3.91 -14.10 -12.53
CA TYR A 247 3.74 -12.65 -12.71
C TYR A 247 2.99 -12.24 -13.99
N ASP A 248 2.53 -13.19 -14.79
CA ASP A 248 1.78 -12.90 -16.02
C ASP A 248 0.27 -12.78 -15.79
N ARG A 249 -0.20 -11.52 -15.76
CA ARG A 249 -1.63 -11.17 -15.61
C ARG A 249 -2.53 -11.64 -16.75
N LYS A 250 -2.02 -11.83 -17.98
CA LYS A 250 -2.88 -12.28 -19.10
C LYS A 250 -3.52 -13.65 -18.84
N HIS A 251 -2.98 -14.36 -17.85
CA HIS A 251 -3.30 -15.74 -17.55
C HIS A 251 -3.95 -15.94 -16.18
N ILE A 252 -3.85 -14.96 -15.28
CA ILE A 252 -4.57 -14.91 -13.99
C ILE A 252 -6.00 -14.36 -14.17
N ALA A 253 -6.27 -13.63 -15.25
CA ALA A 253 -7.57 -13.03 -15.55
C ALA A 253 -8.67 -14.02 -15.97
N MET A 254 -8.37 -15.32 -16.16
CA MET A 254 -9.39 -16.33 -16.49
C MET A 254 -10.40 -16.59 -15.36
N TYR A 255 -10.16 -16.09 -14.15
CA TYR A 255 -11.14 -16.07 -13.05
C TYR A 255 -12.22 -14.98 -13.18
N LYS A 256 -12.17 -14.16 -14.25
CA LYS A 256 -13.18 -13.14 -14.55
C LYS A 256 -14.14 -13.49 -15.70
N VAL A 257 -14.11 -14.73 -16.20
CA VAL A 257 -14.97 -15.15 -17.32
C VAL A 257 -15.76 -16.39 -16.94
N THR A 258 -16.91 -16.15 -16.31
CA THR A 258 -18.26 -16.53 -16.77
C THR A 258 -19.25 -15.70 -15.97
#